data_AF-A0A9N9XAI4-F1
#
_entry.id   AF-A0A9N9XAI4-F1
#
_cell.length_a   1.000
_cell.length_b   1.000
_cell.length_c   1.000
_cell.angle_alpha   90.00
_cell.angle_beta   90.00
_cell.angle_gamma   90.00
#
_symmetry.space_group_name_H-M   'P 1'
#
loop_
_entity.id
_entity.type
_entity.pdbx_description
1 polymer ?
#
loop_
_entity_poly.entity_id
_entity_poly.type
_entity_poly.pdbx_seq_one_letter_code
_entity_poly.pdbx_strand_id
1 'polypeptide(L)'
;MLPLPAAITSQLDKASIIRLTISYLKLRDFSGHGEPPWSRDGPPTNKSLKAGRSRTQGGLAMEIFEQHQGTHILQSLDGFALAVASDGRFLYISETVSIYLGLSQVEMTGSSIFDYIHHQDHSEIAEQLGLGLSQNQNLASPESGSEESTSTAGTNNPDGK
;
A
#
# COMPACT_ATOMS: atom_id res chain seq x y z
N MET A 1 -12.30 18.80 -3.38
CA MET A 1 -12.32 19.08 -1.94
C MET A 1 -11.96 17.79 -1.21
N LEU A 2 -11.05 17.84 -0.22
CA LEU A 2 -10.60 16.66 0.53
C LEU A 2 -11.76 16.05 1.34
N PRO A 3 -11.81 14.72 1.52
CA PRO A 3 -12.83 14.06 2.34
C PRO A 3 -12.51 14.17 3.84
N LEU A 4 -12.32 15.39 4.33
CA LEU A 4 -12.07 15.67 5.74
C LEU A 4 -13.08 16.71 6.26
N PRO A 5 -13.51 16.64 7.53
CA PRO A 5 -14.35 17.67 8.14
C PRO A 5 -13.76 19.07 7.94
N ALA A 6 -14.62 20.05 7.63
CA ALA A 6 -14.21 21.43 7.32
C ALA A 6 -13.33 22.06 8.43
N ALA A 7 -13.61 21.71 9.70
CA ALA A 7 -12.84 22.15 10.87
C ALA A 7 -11.36 21.74 10.81
N ILE A 8 -11.05 20.57 10.25
CA ILE A 8 -9.68 20.05 10.11
C ILE A 8 -9.01 20.73 8.92
N THR A 9 -9.71 20.83 7.79
CA THR A 9 -9.16 21.43 6.56
C THR A 9 -8.73 22.90 6.71
N SER A 10 -9.39 23.64 7.61
CA SER A 10 -9.07 25.06 7.85
C SER A 10 -7.76 25.29 8.60
N GLN A 11 -7.25 24.30 9.33
CA GLN A 11 -6.04 24.41 10.14
C GLN A 11 -4.80 23.79 9.47
N LEU A 12 -4.99 23.16 8.30
CA LEU A 12 -3.89 22.54 7.56
C LEU A 12 -3.00 23.60 6.92
N ASP A 13 -1.70 23.36 7.00
CA ASP A 13 -0.73 24.10 6.21
C ASP A 13 -0.84 23.73 4.73
N LYS A 14 -0.29 24.60 3.87
CA LYS A 14 -0.37 24.44 2.41
C LYS A 14 0.26 23.13 1.93
N ALA A 15 1.35 22.67 2.57
CA ALA A 15 2.02 21.45 2.16
C ALA A 15 1.17 20.21 2.50
N SER A 16 0.56 20.16 3.69
CA SER A 16 -0.35 19.07 4.06
C SER A 16 -1.56 18.97 3.14
N ILE A 17 -2.17 20.10 2.75
CA ILE A 17 -3.30 20.09 1.79
C ILE A 17 -2.91 19.43 0.47
N ILE A 18 -1.74 19.78 -0.08
CA ILE A 18 -1.23 19.20 -1.33
C ILE A 18 -0.94 17.71 -1.14
N ARG A 19 -0.26 17.34 -0.06
CA ARG A 19 0.09 15.95 0.25
C ARG A 19 -1.13 15.05 0.37
N LEU A 20 -2.14 15.49 1.13
CA LEU A 20 -3.41 14.77 1.27
C LEU A 20 -4.15 14.67 -0.07
N THR A 21 -4.12 15.73 -0.88
CA THR A 21 -4.80 15.74 -2.18
C THR A 21 -4.17 14.74 -3.13
N ILE A 22 -2.84 14.70 -3.20
CA ILE A 22 -2.11 13.72 -4.01
C ILE A 22 -2.42 12.30 -3.53
N SER A 23 -2.36 12.06 -2.22
CA SER A 23 -2.63 10.74 -1.64
C SER A 23 -4.05 10.27 -1.91
N TYR A 24 -5.03 11.18 -1.79
CA TYR A 24 -6.43 10.89 -2.12
C TYR A 24 -6.63 10.56 -3.60
N LEU A 25 -6.01 11.31 -4.52
CA LEU A 25 -6.12 11.03 -5.95
C LEU A 25 -5.48 9.68 -6.31
N LYS A 26 -4.31 9.37 -5.72
CA LYS A 26 -3.65 8.07 -5.86
C LYS A 26 -4.50 6.94 -5.28
N LEU A 27 -5.12 7.13 -4.11
CA LEU A 27 -6.02 6.15 -3.52
C LEU A 27 -7.24 5.88 -4.41
N ARG A 28 -7.81 6.93 -5.01
CA ARG A 28 -8.94 6.79 -5.94
C ARG A 28 -8.54 5.98 -7.18
N ASP A 29 -7.38 6.27 -7.74
CA ASP A 29 -6.82 5.49 -8.86
C ASP A 29 -6.58 4.03 -8.45
N PHE A 30 -5.93 3.81 -7.30
CA PHE A 30 -5.69 2.49 -6.72
C PHE A 30 -7.00 1.68 -6.54
N SER A 31 -8.06 2.33 -6.04
CA SER A 31 -9.35 1.68 -5.79
C SER A 31 -10.10 1.24 -7.05
N GLY A 32 -9.77 1.83 -8.22
CA GLY A 32 -10.32 1.44 -9.52
C GLY A 32 -9.64 0.20 -10.12
N HIS A 33 -8.43 -0.14 -9.67
CA HIS A 33 -7.67 -1.30 -10.14
C HIS A 33 -7.92 -2.57 -9.31
N GLY A 34 -8.65 -2.47 -8.19
CA GLY A 34 -9.04 -3.63 -7.38
C GLY A 34 -10.08 -4.51 -8.10
N GLU A 35 -10.08 -5.81 -7.80
CA GLU A 35 -11.10 -6.75 -8.26
C GLU A 35 -11.84 -7.33 -7.03
N PRO A 36 -13.12 -6.99 -6.81
CA PRO A 36 -13.89 -5.95 -7.50
C PRO A 36 -13.40 -4.53 -7.16
N PRO A 37 -13.67 -3.52 -8.01
CA PRO A 37 -13.37 -2.13 -7.69
C PRO A 37 -14.09 -1.71 -6.41
N TRP A 38 -13.42 -0.94 -5.55
CA TRP A 38 -14.00 -0.59 -4.25
C TRP A 38 -15.21 0.35 -4.38
N SER A 39 -15.30 1.09 -5.49
CA SER A 39 -16.48 1.87 -5.85
C SER A 39 -17.61 0.94 -6.30
N ARG A 40 -18.60 0.74 -5.41
CA ARG A 40 -19.85 0.03 -5.69
C ARG A 40 -20.81 0.84 -6.60
N ASP A 41 -20.29 1.75 -7.42
CA ASP A 41 -21.05 2.38 -8.50
C ASP A 41 -21.24 1.31 -9.58
N GLY A 42 -22.19 0.41 -9.35
CA GLY A 42 -22.70 -0.46 -10.40
C GLY A 42 -23.15 0.40 -11.59
N PRO A 43 -23.16 -0.15 -12.82
CA PRO A 43 -23.58 0.58 -14.00
C PRO A 43 -24.94 1.25 -13.73
N PRO A 44 -25.18 2.48 -14.24
CA PRO A 44 -26.42 3.19 -13.98
C PRO A 44 -27.58 2.33 -14.46
N THR A 45 -28.29 1.71 -13.52
CA THR A 45 -29.51 0.97 -13.85
C THR A 45 -30.51 2.02 -14.32
N ASN A 46 -30.72 2.04 -15.62
CA ASN A 46 -31.66 2.92 -16.29
C ASN A 46 -33.06 2.56 -15.75
N LYS A 47 -33.52 3.20 -14.68
CA LYS A 47 -34.83 2.95 -14.08
C LYS A 47 -35.91 3.57 -14.96
N SER A 48 -36.20 2.90 -16.07
CA SER A 48 -37.47 3.06 -16.75
C SER A 48 -38.54 2.34 -15.93
N LEU A 49 -39.36 3.16 -15.26
CA LEU A 49 -40.79 2.98 -14.98
C LEU A 49 -41.26 1.76 -14.14
N LYS A 50 -41.93 2.12 -13.03
CA LYS A 50 -42.94 1.39 -12.23
C LYS A 50 -42.49 0.24 -11.31
N ALA A 51 -42.68 0.44 -10.00
CA ALA A 51 -43.83 -0.07 -9.24
C ALA A 51 -43.54 -0.02 -7.73
N GLY A 52 -44.57 0.29 -6.94
CA GLY A 52 -44.46 0.75 -5.55
C GLY A 52 -43.71 -0.19 -4.60
N ARG A 53 -42.91 0.42 -3.71
CA ARG A 53 -42.37 -0.25 -2.53
C ARG A 53 -42.98 0.37 -1.27
N SER A 54 -43.78 -0.46 -0.62
CA SER A 54 -44.20 -0.33 0.78
C SER A 54 -42.99 0.00 1.64
N ARG A 55 -43.04 1.12 2.37
CA ARG A 55 -41.99 1.55 3.31
C ARG A 55 -42.08 0.69 4.57
N THR A 56 -41.37 -0.44 4.60
CA THR A 56 -41.20 -1.22 5.84
C THR A 56 -40.07 -0.61 6.68
N GLN A 57 -40.27 -0.59 7.99
CA GLN A 57 -39.33 -0.06 9.01
C GLN A 57 -37.91 -0.65 8.91
N GLY A 58 -37.77 -1.87 8.36
CA GLY A 58 -36.48 -2.51 8.11
C GLY A 58 -35.62 -1.83 7.03
N GLY A 59 -36.23 -1.08 6.10
CA GLY A 59 -35.48 -0.32 5.08
C GLY A 59 -34.68 0.85 5.64
N LEU A 60 -35.22 1.52 6.67
CA LEU A 60 -34.57 2.64 7.36
C LEU A 60 -33.38 2.18 8.21
N ALA A 61 -33.51 1.04 8.92
CA ALA A 61 -32.39 0.48 9.67
C ALA A 61 -31.26 0.01 8.74
N MET A 62 -31.61 -0.56 7.58
CA MET A 62 -30.63 -0.93 6.54
C MET A 62 -29.96 0.31 5.93
N GLU A 63 -30.70 1.40 5.69
CA GLU A 63 -30.15 2.69 5.23
C GLU A 63 -29.21 3.32 6.26
N ILE A 64 -29.57 3.33 7.55
CA ILE A 64 -28.72 3.86 8.63
C ILE A 64 -27.47 3.00 8.78
N PHE A 65 -27.61 1.68 8.69
CA PHE A 65 -26.48 0.76 8.73
C PHE A 65 -25.57 0.98 7.52
N GLU A 66 -26.11 1.04 6.29
CA GLU A 66 -25.40 1.40 5.05
C GLU A 66 -24.69 2.76 5.15
N GLN A 67 -25.33 3.75 5.78
CA GLN A 67 -24.78 5.09 5.97
C GLN A 67 -23.57 5.12 6.92
N HIS A 68 -23.48 4.21 7.88
CA HIS A 68 -22.42 4.18 8.90
C HIS A 68 -21.53 2.92 8.84
N GLN A 69 -21.62 2.09 7.78
CA GLN A 69 -20.87 0.83 7.71
C GLN A 69 -19.38 1.04 7.91
N GLY A 70 -18.79 2.05 7.28
CA GLY A 70 -17.36 2.36 7.43
C GLY A 70 -16.98 2.62 8.89
N THR A 71 -17.81 3.37 9.62
CA THR A 71 -17.58 3.66 11.05
C THR A 71 -17.70 2.39 11.90
N HIS A 72 -18.73 1.57 11.69
CA HIS A 72 -18.91 0.33 12.44
C HIS A 72 -17.81 -0.70 12.16
N ILE A 73 -17.33 -0.79 10.91
CA ILE A 73 -16.20 -1.65 10.54
C ILE A 73 -14.96 -1.23 11.32
N LEU A 74 -14.59 0.05 11.25
CA LEU A 74 -13.39 0.54 11.93
C LEU A 74 -13.48 0.44 13.45
N GLN A 75 -14.66 0.63 14.04
CA GLN A 75 -14.89 0.44 15.49
C GLN A 75 -14.85 -1.02 15.94
N SER A 76 -15.11 -1.96 15.04
CA SER A 76 -15.10 -3.40 15.34
C SER A 76 -13.71 -4.02 15.17
N LEU A 77 -12.80 -3.35 14.46
CA LEU A 77 -11.42 -3.78 14.31
C LEU A 77 -10.66 -3.51 15.62
N ASP A 78 -9.97 -4.52 16.15
CA ASP A 78 -8.95 -4.33 17.17
C ASP A 78 -7.63 -3.87 16.53
N GLY A 79 -7.69 -2.72 15.86
CA GLY A 79 -6.56 -2.13 15.17
C GLY A 79 -6.96 -0.97 14.26
N PHE A 80 -6.14 -0.75 13.25
CA PHE A 80 -6.38 0.26 12.22
C PHE A 80 -6.14 -0.32 10.83
N ALA A 81 -6.87 0.21 9.86
CA ALA A 81 -6.74 -0.17 8.46
C ALA A 81 -5.80 0.81 7.75
N LEU A 82 -5.00 0.29 6.81
CA LEU A 82 -4.10 1.07 6.01
C LEU A 82 -4.05 0.56 4.57
N ALA A 83 -3.73 1.45 3.63
CA ALA A 83 -3.38 1.12 2.26
C ALA A 83 -2.11 1.89 1.90
N VAL A 84 -1.14 1.19 1.31
CA VAL A 84 0.20 1.70 1.03
C VAL A 84 0.47 1.55 -0.47
N ALA A 85 1.04 2.58 -1.08
CA ALA A 85 1.47 2.54 -2.47
C ALA A 85 2.72 1.68 -2.65
N SER A 86 3.02 1.30 -3.89
CA SER A 86 4.24 0.56 -4.24
C SER A 86 5.53 1.29 -3.87
N ASP A 87 5.50 2.59 -3.59
CA ASP A 87 6.63 3.41 -3.14
C ASP A 87 6.72 3.51 -1.60
N GLY A 88 5.91 2.76 -0.86
CA GLY A 88 5.87 2.74 0.60
C GLY A 88 5.12 3.92 1.23
N ARG A 89 4.42 4.75 0.45
CA ARG A 89 3.66 5.88 1.01
C ARG A 89 2.25 5.50 1.40
N PHE A 90 1.76 6.05 2.51
CA PHE A 90 0.37 5.86 2.93
C PHE A 90 -0.60 6.53 1.95
N LEU A 91 -1.42 5.72 1.28
CA LEU A 91 -2.56 6.19 0.48
C LEU A 91 -3.79 6.43 1.35
N TYR A 92 -3.98 5.55 2.33
CA TYR A 92 -5.04 5.61 3.32
C TYR A 92 -4.54 5.08 4.66
N ILE A 93 -4.99 5.70 5.74
CA ILE A 93 -4.91 5.16 7.10
C ILE A 93 -6.18 5.58 7.84
N SER A 94 -6.76 4.69 8.65
CA SER A 94 -7.95 5.00 9.43
C SER A 94 -7.63 5.90 10.62
N GLU A 95 -8.58 6.74 11.04
CA GLU A 95 -8.43 7.63 12.21
C GLU A 95 -8.14 6.86 13.51
N THR A 96 -8.52 5.57 13.57
CA THR A 96 -8.26 4.68 14.71
C THR A 96 -6.78 4.47 15.00
N VAL A 97 -5.85 4.76 14.06
CA VAL A 97 -4.40 4.71 14.32
C VAL A 97 -3.99 5.56 15.54
N SER A 98 -4.71 6.66 15.79
CA SER A 98 -4.46 7.53 16.94
C SER A 98 -4.64 6.83 18.29
N ILE A 99 -5.52 5.82 18.36
CA ILE A 99 -5.78 5.06 19.59
C ILE A 99 -4.61 4.10 19.89
N TYR A 100 -4.00 3.53 18.85
CA TYR A 100 -2.96 2.49 18.99
C TYR A 100 -1.54 3.06 19.02
N LEU A 101 -1.27 4.09 18.21
CA LEU A 101 0.08 4.66 18.05
C LEU A 101 0.18 6.12 18.52
N GLY A 102 -0.93 6.80 18.83
CA GLY A 102 -0.92 8.21 19.22
C GLY A 102 -0.65 9.18 18.07
N LEU A 103 -0.59 8.69 16.82
CA LEU A 103 -0.25 9.47 15.63
C LEU A 103 -1.48 10.03 14.92
N SER A 104 -1.28 11.16 14.23
CA SER A 104 -2.34 11.80 13.45
C SER A 104 -2.47 11.19 12.05
N GLN A 105 -3.70 10.82 11.68
CA GLN A 105 -4.03 10.34 10.34
C GLN A 105 -3.58 11.32 9.23
N VAL A 106 -3.79 12.62 9.47
CA VAL A 106 -3.43 13.71 8.57
C VAL A 106 -1.91 13.83 8.39
N GLU A 107 -1.15 13.57 9.46
CA GLU A 107 0.31 13.64 9.45
C GLU A 107 0.92 12.47 8.68
N MET A 108 0.36 11.28 8.87
CA MET A 108 0.84 10.04 8.25
C MET A 108 0.47 9.94 6.78
N THR A 109 -0.72 10.41 6.39
CA THR A 109 -1.20 10.26 5.00
C THR A 109 -0.27 10.97 4.00
N GLY A 110 0.26 10.21 3.04
CA GLY A 110 1.23 10.63 2.03
C GLY A 110 2.71 10.60 2.46
N SER A 111 2.97 10.37 3.75
CA SER A 111 4.32 10.17 4.29
C SER A 111 4.78 8.73 4.03
N SER A 112 6.10 8.50 4.15
CA SER A 112 6.68 7.18 3.95
C SER A 112 6.40 6.29 5.15
N ILE A 113 6.08 5.01 4.94
CA ILE A 113 5.91 4.05 6.03
C ILE A 113 7.19 3.89 6.86
N PHE A 114 8.36 4.01 6.23
CA PHE A 114 9.65 3.90 6.89
C PHE A 114 9.93 5.01 7.92
N ASP A 115 9.23 6.15 7.83
CA ASP A 115 9.35 7.24 8.80
C ASP A 115 8.77 6.84 10.18
N TYR A 116 7.92 5.81 10.21
CA TYR A 116 7.19 5.37 11.41
C TYR A 116 7.58 3.97 11.88
N ILE A 117 8.36 3.23 11.08
CA ILE A 117 8.83 1.88 11.42
C ILE A 117 10.23 1.95 12.00
N HIS A 118 10.50 1.07 12.96
CA HIS A 118 11.81 0.96 13.57
C HIS A 118 12.86 0.55 12.53
N HIS A 119 14.05 1.18 12.60
CA HIS A 119 15.09 1.02 11.57
C HIS A 119 15.57 -0.43 11.37
N GLN A 120 15.47 -1.27 12.41
CA GLN A 120 15.85 -2.70 12.33
C GLN A 120 14.90 -3.50 11.43
N ASP A 121 13.66 -3.04 11.26
CA ASP A 121 12.61 -3.77 10.53
C ASP A 121 12.46 -3.24 9.09
N HIS A 122 13.24 -2.22 8.70
CA HIS A 122 13.13 -1.58 7.39
C HIS A 122 13.40 -2.55 6.24
N SER A 123 14.37 -3.46 6.38
CA SER A 123 14.67 -4.45 5.34
C SER A 123 13.51 -5.43 5.14
N GLU A 124 12.91 -5.90 6.22
CA GLU A 124 11.79 -6.84 6.18
C GLU A 124 10.56 -6.20 5.51
N ILE A 125 10.23 -4.97 5.90
CA ILE A 125 9.08 -4.26 5.32
C ILE A 125 9.32 -3.91 3.85
N ALA A 126 10.55 -3.54 3.48
CA ALA A 126 10.88 -3.30 2.09
C ALA A 126 10.73 -4.57 1.24
N GLU A 127 11.11 -5.73 1.77
CA GLU A 127 10.90 -7.02 1.10
C GLU A 127 9.41 -7.34 0.95
N GLN A 128 8.62 -7.19 2.02
CA GLN A 128 7.17 -7.43 2.00
C GLN A 128 6.44 -6.52 1.00
N LEU A 129 6.91 -5.28 0.82
CA LEU A 129 6.36 -4.33 -0.14
C LEU A 129 6.90 -4.50 -1.57
N GLY A 130 7.85 -5.42 -1.80
CA GLY A 130 8.52 -5.58 -3.09
C GLY A 130 9.40 -4.39 -3.47
N LEU A 131 9.80 -3.58 -2.49
CA LEU A 131 10.77 -2.49 -2.61
C LEU A 131 12.21 -2.98 -2.52
N GLY A 132 12.41 -4.13 -1.86
CA GLY A 132 13.65 -4.88 -1.87
C GLY A 132 13.97 -5.33 -3.29
N LEU A 133 15.20 -5.07 -3.70
CA LEU A 133 15.86 -5.46 -4.94
C LEU A 133 15.16 -6.65 -5.63
N SER A 134 14.89 -6.50 -6.92
CA SER A 134 15.04 -7.57 -7.88
C SER A 134 16.47 -8.13 -7.78
N GLN A 135 16.73 -8.89 -6.73
CA GLN A 135 18.00 -9.56 -6.48
C GLN A 135 17.99 -10.82 -7.34
N ASN A 136 18.27 -10.60 -8.61
CA ASN A 136 19.29 -11.38 -9.32
C ASN A 136 19.23 -12.90 -9.10
N GLN A 137 18.11 -13.55 -9.42
CA GLN A 137 18.08 -14.99 -9.59
C GLN A 137 18.08 -15.36 -11.08
N ASN A 138 19.11 -16.13 -11.43
CA ASN A 138 19.35 -16.89 -12.66
C ASN A 138 19.97 -16.17 -13.87
N LEU A 139 21.30 -16.07 -13.87
CA LEU A 139 22.11 -16.81 -14.85
C LEU A 139 23.39 -17.35 -14.16
N ALA A 140 23.64 -18.64 -14.38
CA ALA A 140 24.63 -19.53 -13.74
C ALA A 140 26.08 -18.98 -13.72
N SER A 141 26.96 -19.31 -12.77
CA SER A 141 27.58 -20.63 -12.50
C SER A 141 28.45 -20.49 -11.22
N PRO A 142 28.73 -21.56 -10.44
CA PRO A 142 29.81 -22.51 -10.80
C PRO A 142 29.63 -23.96 -10.29
N GLU A 143 29.92 -24.98 -11.11
CA GLU A 143 30.76 -26.11 -10.67
C GLU A 143 31.11 -27.13 -11.78
N SER A 144 32.39 -27.54 -11.72
CA SER A 144 32.93 -28.89 -11.95
C SER A 144 33.04 -29.47 -13.37
N GLY A 145 34.29 -29.61 -13.80
CA GLY A 145 34.75 -30.41 -14.93
C GLY A 145 36.26 -30.63 -14.84
N SER A 146 36.65 -31.64 -14.09
CA SER A 146 38.00 -32.16 -13.91
C SER A 146 38.59 -32.75 -15.19
N GLU A 147 39.80 -32.34 -15.58
CA GLU A 147 40.67 -33.14 -16.45
C GLU A 147 42.11 -33.11 -15.92
N GLU A 148 42.58 -34.30 -15.56
CA GLU A 148 43.92 -34.65 -15.15
C GLU A 148 44.80 -34.85 -16.38
N SER A 149 45.99 -34.25 -16.40
CA SER A 149 47.08 -34.69 -17.29
C SER A 149 48.43 -34.48 -16.61
N THR A 150 49.00 -35.61 -16.17
CA THR A 150 50.37 -35.80 -15.68
C THR A 150 51.41 -35.64 -16.79
N SER A 151 52.67 -35.37 -16.40
CA SER A 151 53.93 -35.49 -17.18
C SER A 151 54.37 -34.19 -17.87
N THR A 152 55.60 -33.67 -17.80
CA THR A 152 56.94 -34.22 -17.49
C THR A 152 57.93 -33.09 -17.23
N ALA A 153 59.03 -33.44 -16.55
CA ALA A 153 60.21 -32.67 -16.21
C ALA A 153 60.86 -31.83 -17.34
N GLY A 154 61.64 -30.82 -16.94
CA GLY A 154 62.69 -30.25 -17.79
C GLY A 154 63.08 -28.83 -17.44
N THR A 155 63.97 -28.67 -16.45
CA THR A 155 64.82 -27.48 -16.31
C THR A 155 65.55 -27.22 -17.63
N ASN A 156 65.66 -25.97 -18.08
CA ASN A 156 66.85 -25.45 -18.77
C ASN A 156 66.76 -23.93 -18.98
N ASN A 157 67.64 -23.22 -18.28
CA ASN A 157 68.22 -21.94 -18.73
C ASN A 157 68.98 -22.21 -20.05
N PRO A 158 69.12 -21.23 -20.97
CA PRO A 158 70.32 -20.38 -20.93
C PRO A 158 70.16 -18.93 -21.46
N ASP A 159 71.21 -18.16 -21.16
CA ASP A 159 71.72 -16.85 -21.59
C ASP A 159 71.19 -16.17 -22.87
N GLY A 160 71.26 -14.83 -22.88
CA GLY A 160 71.31 -14.10 -24.14
C GLY A 160 71.28 -12.56 -24.12
N LYS A 161 72.33 -11.94 -23.58
CA LYS A 161 72.85 -10.58 -23.89
C LYS A 161 72.22 -9.35 -23.23
#